data_AF-A0A9E0WH71-F1
#
_entry.id   AF-A0A9E0WH71-F1
#
_cell.length_a   1.000
_cell.length_b   1.000
_cell.length_c   1.000
_cell.angle_alpha   90.00
_cell.angle_beta   90.00
_cell.angle_gamma   90.00
#
_symmetry.space_group_name_H-M   'P 1'
#
loop_
_entity.id
_entity.type
_entity.pdbx_description
1 polymer ?
#
loop_
_entity_poly.entity_id
_entity_poly.type
_entity_poly.pdbx_seq_one_letter_code
_entity_poly.pdbx_strand_id
1 'polypeptide(L)'
;MSTIGVSANRMEMMQIAKAVAEEKSIDRAIVIEAMQEAIEKAAKSRYGQEHDIRAYIDTETGEQSLWRVQTVVADDELEDPAQQLTLSDAQKIEPGIEIGGELREELPPFDFGRVAAQTAKQVIMQKVRDAERERQFNEYKDREGEIINGIVKRVEYGHVIVDLGRAEGIIRRNDGIPRENFQPNDRVRAYLYKVSREVKGPQIFLSRAHPDFMVKLFAAEVPEVYEGVIEIKSCARDAGSRAKIGVISNDSSIDPVGACVGMRGARVQAVVGELSGEKIDIIPWNYDDATFIVNALQPAEVSKVVLDEDEHRVEVVVADDQFPLAIGRRGQNVRLASQLTGWQIDLVTETDDSIRYQKEFQARTDLFMAALDADETLAQLLASEGFETVEDIAYVAPEDFMQIEGFDEAVAEEIQERAREFLEKQAEELNARRVELGVEDAVMDLDGMTPGFAVKLGENDVKSVDDVAGLVPDDITGWREPGPDGKPVWQDGILKKGEMRKDDAQLFIMKARVLAGWIEPEALEQLEAEMAAEAAEEEMDLTEEERALLALGELGKGGEAEADTDEIDLEDFDLDALAAEGDFAGGGDDAADEE
;
A
#
# COMPACT_ATOMS: atom_id res chain seq x y z
N MET A 1 -8.68 -76.02 9.43
CA MET A 1 -9.69 -75.01 9.03
C MET A 1 -9.02 -74.02 8.09
N SER A 2 -9.76 -73.51 7.12
CA SER A 2 -9.31 -72.82 5.89
C SER A 2 -8.35 -71.64 6.10
N THR A 3 -7.04 -71.86 5.90
CA THR A 3 -6.02 -70.80 5.75
C THR A 3 -5.85 -70.32 4.31
N ILE A 4 -6.34 -71.09 3.33
CA ILE A 4 -6.17 -70.81 1.90
C ILE A 4 -7.04 -69.63 1.44
N GLY A 5 -8.24 -69.45 2.01
CA GLY A 5 -9.13 -68.32 1.69
C GLY A 5 -8.63 -66.96 2.18
N VAL A 6 -7.96 -66.91 3.35
CA VAL A 6 -7.41 -65.66 3.93
C VAL A 6 -6.14 -65.23 3.18
N SER A 7 -5.41 -66.17 2.57
CA SER A 7 -4.21 -65.88 1.78
C SER A 7 -4.50 -65.19 0.44
N ALA A 8 -5.61 -65.51 -0.22
CA ALA A 8 -5.98 -64.89 -1.49
C ALA A 8 -6.40 -63.42 -1.30
N ASN A 9 -7.16 -63.13 -0.23
CA ASN A 9 -7.59 -61.76 0.10
C ASN A 9 -6.43 -60.79 0.39
N ARG A 10 -5.30 -61.28 0.95
CA ARG A 10 -4.13 -60.44 1.29
C ARG A 10 -3.42 -59.89 0.05
N MET A 11 -3.12 -60.76 -0.90
CA MET A 11 -2.49 -60.35 -2.17
C MET A 11 -3.43 -59.50 -3.02
N GLU A 12 -4.73 -59.81 -3.02
CA GLU A 12 -5.73 -58.99 -3.70
C GLU A 12 -5.81 -57.57 -3.12
N MET A 13 -5.80 -57.40 -1.80
CA MET A 13 -5.76 -56.07 -1.17
C MET A 13 -4.53 -55.27 -1.58
N MET A 14 -3.36 -55.90 -1.63
CA MET A 14 -2.12 -55.22 -2.05
C MET A 14 -2.11 -54.86 -3.53
N GLN A 15 -2.69 -55.70 -4.38
CA GLN A 15 -2.88 -55.40 -5.80
C GLN A 15 -3.89 -54.25 -5.98
N ILE A 16 -4.96 -54.20 -5.20
CA ILE A 16 -5.92 -53.09 -5.21
C ILE A 16 -5.25 -51.80 -4.75
N ALA A 17 -4.49 -51.83 -3.65
CA ALA A 17 -3.76 -50.65 -3.17
C ALA A 17 -2.78 -50.13 -4.23
N LYS A 18 -2.07 -51.04 -4.91
CA LYS A 18 -1.16 -50.70 -6.01
C LYS A 18 -1.92 -50.12 -7.21
N ALA A 19 -3.04 -50.73 -7.61
CA ALA A 19 -3.85 -50.26 -8.73
C ALA A 19 -4.44 -48.87 -8.45
N VAL A 20 -4.93 -48.62 -7.23
CA VAL A 20 -5.43 -47.30 -6.80
C VAL A 20 -4.31 -46.26 -6.77
N ALA A 21 -3.14 -46.64 -6.25
CA ALA A 21 -1.97 -45.76 -6.23
C ALA A 21 -1.51 -45.37 -7.64
N GLU A 22 -1.49 -46.33 -8.58
CA GLU A 22 -1.13 -46.08 -9.99
C GLU A 22 -2.20 -45.24 -10.71
N GLU A 23 -3.49 -45.57 -10.55
CA GLU A 23 -4.61 -44.86 -11.19
C GLU A 23 -4.69 -43.41 -10.73
N LYS A 24 -4.43 -43.15 -9.45
CA LYS A 24 -4.49 -41.81 -8.84
C LYS A 24 -3.14 -41.11 -8.71
N SER A 25 -2.06 -41.75 -9.16
CA SER A 25 -0.70 -41.21 -9.09
C SER A 25 -0.30 -40.73 -7.69
N ILE A 26 -0.66 -41.48 -6.66
CA ILE A 26 -0.36 -41.20 -5.24
C ILE A 26 0.63 -42.23 -4.68
N ASP A 27 1.31 -41.88 -3.59
CA ASP A 27 2.20 -42.82 -2.92
C ASP A 27 1.40 -44.00 -2.35
N ARG A 28 1.91 -45.21 -2.59
CA ARG A 28 1.35 -46.45 -2.06
C ARG A 28 1.29 -46.43 -0.53
N ALA A 29 2.24 -45.78 0.15
CA ALA A 29 2.26 -45.66 1.60
C ALA A 29 0.99 -44.98 2.14
N ILE A 30 0.54 -43.90 1.49
CA ILE A 30 -0.67 -43.15 1.87
C ILE A 30 -1.93 -44.02 1.71
N VAL A 31 -1.98 -44.84 0.67
CA VAL A 31 -3.10 -45.77 0.44
C VAL A 31 -3.14 -46.83 1.54
N ILE A 32 -1.97 -47.35 1.95
CA ILE A 32 -1.86 -48.36 3.01
C ILE A 32 -2.24 -47.77 4.37
N GLU A 33 -1.80 -46.54 4.67
CA GLU A 33 -2.20 -45.80 5.88
C GLU A 33 -3.73 -45.60 5.92
N ALA A 34 -4.33 -45.20 4.79
CA ALA A 34 -5.79 -45.05 4.71
C ALA A 34 -6.54 -46.38 4.90
N MET A 35 -5.93 -47.49 4.46
CA MET A 35 -6.46 -48.84 4.71
C MET A 35 -6.32 -49.22 6.18
N GLN A 36 -5.25 -48.85 6.87
CA GLN A 36 -5.09 -49.05 8.31
C GLN A 36 -6.18 -48.31 9.08
N GLU A 37 -6.37 -47.00 8.85
CA GLU A 37 -7.43 -46.21 9.51
C GLU A 37 -8.84 -46.76 9.24
N ALA A 38 -9.08 -47.23 8.02
CA ALA A 38 -10.32 -47.89 7.66
C ALA A 38 -10.58 -49.16 8.48
N ILE A 39 -9.54 -49.97 8.68
CA ILE A 39 -9.60 -51.20 9.49
C ILE A 39 -9.81 -50.83 10.96
N GLU A 40 -9.13 -49.81 11.49
CA GLU A 40 -9.33 -49.32 12.86
C GLU A 40 -10.77 -48.90 13.10
N LYS A 41 -11.35 -48.12 12.20
CA LYS A 41 -12.74 -47.67 12.30
C LYS A 41 -13.73 -48.82 12.25
N ALA A 42 -13.48 -49.82 11.41
CA ALA A 42 -14.27 -51.04 11.35
C ALA A 42 -14.13 -51.89 12.63
N ALA A 43 -12.92 -51.98 13.17
CA ALA A 43 -12.62 -52.71 14.39
C ALA A 43 -13.28 -52.08 15.61
N LYS A 44 -13.26 -50.74 15.74
CA LYS A 44 -13.97 -49.98 16.79
C LYS A 44 -15.48 -50.27 16.77
N SER A 45 -16.08 -50.44 15.60
CA SER A 45 -17.50 -50.82 15.52
C SER A 45 -17.81 -52.22 16.03
N ARG A 46 -16.84 -53.13 16.09
CA ARG A 46 -17.03 -54.52 16.51
C ARG A 46 -16.58 -54.77 17.96
N TYR A 47 -15.46 -54.18 18.33
CA TYR A 47 -14.80 -54.43 19.62
C TYR A 47 -15.11 -53.38 20.67
N GLY A 48 -15.70 -52.24 20.30
CA GLY A 48 -16.04 -51.13 21.20
C GLY A 48 -15.49 -49.81 20.65
N GLN A 49 -16.33 -48.77 20.59
CA GLN A 49 -15.92 -47.46 20.03
C GLN A 49 -15.02 -46.70 21.01
N GLU A 50 -15.16 -47.02 22.29
CA GLU A 50 -14.41 -46.49 23.41
C GLU A 50 -12.95 -46.97 23.48
N HIS A 51 -12.60 -48.08 22.83
CA HIS A 51 -11.22 -48.60 22.85
C HIS A 51 -10.33 -47.94 21.80
N ASP A 52 -9.06 -47.67 22.17
CA ASP A 52 -8.03 -47.34 21.17
C ASP A 52 -7.61 -48.64 20.47
N ILE A 53 -7.89 -48.70 19.18
CA ILE A 53 -7.59 -49.85 18.34
C ILE A 53 -6.76 -49.35 17.18
N ARG A 54 -5.56 -49.92 17.04
CA ARG A 54 -4.62 -49.58 15.97
C ARG A 54 -4.45 -50.75 15.03
N ALA A 55 -4.45 -50.48 13.74
CA ALA A 55 -4.24 -51.48 12.70
C ALA A 55 -2.92 -51.21 12.01
N TYR A 56 -2.17 -52.27 11.75
CA TYR A 56 -0.95 -52.20 10.95
C TYR A 56 -1.03 -53.18 9.80
N ILE A 57 -0.50 -52.74 8.67
CA ILE A 57 -0.40 -53.50 7.44
C ILE A 57 1.05 -53.39 7.00
N ASP A 58 1.71 -54.54 6.92
CA ASP A 58 3.07 -54.60 6.39
C ASP A 58 3.08 -54.32 4.87
N THR A 59 3.96 -53.43 4.43
CA THR A 59 3.96 -52.88 3.06
C THR A 59 4.47 -53.84 1.98
N GLU A 60 5.18 -54.89 2.38
CA GLU A 60 5.74 -55.89 1.47
C GLU A 60 4.88 -57.16 1.44
N THR A 61 4.52 -57.67 2.62
CA THR A 61 3.83 -58.95 2.80
C THR A 61 2.30 -58.80 2.82
N GLY A 62 1.79 -57.61 3.15
CA GLY A 62 0.36 -57.38 3.36
C GLY A 62 -0.21 -58.08 4.59
N GLU A 63 0.66 -58.48 5.53
CA GLU A 63 0.24 -59.03 6.81
C GLU A 63 -0.43 -57.94 7.65
N GLN A 64 -1.58 -58.27 8.23
CA GLN A 64 -2.41 -57.33 8.99
C GLN A 64 -2.39 -57.74 10.45
N SER A 65 -2.13 -56.76 11.31
CA SER A 65 -2.15 -56.94 12.76
C SER A 65 -3.04 -55.87 13.37
N LEU A 66 -3.80 -56.26 14.40
CA LEU A 66 -4.75 -55.39 15.06
C LEU A 66 -4.45 -55.43 16.56
N TRP A 67 -4.22 -54.28 17.16
CA TRP A 67 -3.94 -54.18 18.59
C TRP A 67 -4.95 -53.27 19.26
N ARG A 68 -5.45 -53.70 20.42
CA ARG A 68 -6.02 -52.79 21.40
C ARG A 68 -4.88 -52.19 22.19
N VAL A 69 -4.80 -50.86 22.19
CA VAL A 69 -3.77 -50.11 22.90
C VAL A 69 -4.38 -49.53 24.16
N GLN A 70 -3.72 -49.71 25.29
CA GLN A 70 -4.06 -49.04 26.54
C GLN A 70 -2.85 -48.28 27.06
N THR A 71 -3.03 -46.99 27.36
CA THR A 71 -1.98 -46.12 27.90
C THR A 71 -1.89 -46.30 29.41
N VAL A 72 -0.68 -46.51 29.91
CA VAL A 72 -0.44 -46.65 31.34
C VAL A 72 -0.43 -45.29 32.02
N VAL A 73 -1.31 -45.09 32.99
CA VAL A 73 -1.43 -43.86 33.78
C VAL A 73 -1.19 -44.12 35.27
N ALA A 74 -0.95 -43.07 36.05
CA ALA A 74 -0.87 -43.18 37.49
C ALA A 74 -2.20 -43.68 38.08
N ASP A 75 -2.15 -44.39 39.21
CA ASP A 75 -3.33 -45.03 39.82
C ASP A 75 -4.43 -44.01 40.18
N ASP A 76 -4.06 -42.75 40.42
CA ASP A 76 -4.93 -41.62 40.77
C ASP A 76 -5.37 -40.76 39.57
N GLU A 77 -4.84 -41.00 38.37
CA GLU A 77 -5.09 -40.24 37.14
C GLU A 77 -5.89 -41.04 36.09
N LEU A 78 -6.58 -42.10 36.50
CA LEU A 78 -7.45 -42.89 35.61
C LEU A 78 -8.73 -42.12 35.27
N GLU A 79 -8.79 -41.56 34.06
CA GLU A 79 -9.95 -40.85 33.53
C GLU A 79 -10.83 -41.76 32.67
N ASP A 80 -10.21 -42.55 31.78
CA ASP A 80 -10.89 -43.34 30.75
C ASP A 80 -10.55 -44.83 30.84
N PRO A 81 -11.33 -45.65 31.59
CA PRO A 81 -11.03 -47.06 31.82
C PRO A 81 -10.96 -47.93 30.56
N ALA A 82 -11.49 -47.45 29.43
CA ALA A 82 -11.47 -48.18 28.16
C ALA A 82 -10.16 -48.02 27.38
N GLN A 83 -9.42 -46.92 27.61
CA GLN A 83 -8.19 -46.56 26.89
C GLN A 83 -6.97 -46.47 27.82
N GLN A 84 -7.19 -46.40 29.12
CA GLN A 84 -6.15 -46.26 30.12
C GLN A 84 -6.11 -47.49 31.04
N LEU A 85 -4.92 -47.77 31.56
CA LEU A 85 -4.69 -48.81 32.56
C LEU A 85 -3.83 -48.23 33.69
N THR A 86 -4.18 -48.53 34.93
CA THR A 86 -3.39 -48.09 36.08
C THR A 86 -2.03 -48.78 36.09
N LEU A 87 -0.98 -48.10 36.58
CA LEU A 87 0.37 -48.68 36.68
C LEU A 87 0.36 -50.01 37.45
N SER A 88 -0.43 -50.07 38.53
CA SER A 88 -0.59 -51.27 39.36
C SER A 88 -1.19 -52.47 38.61
N ASP A 89 -2.09 -52.24 37.65
CA ASP A 89 -2.65 -53.31 36.81
C ASP A 89 -1.79 -53.61 35.59
N ALA A 90 -1.16 -52.61 34.99
CA ALA A 90 -0.25 -52.76 33.86
C ALA A 90 0.98 -53.62 34.22
N GLN A 91 1.57 -53.40 35.40
CA GLN A 91 2.72 -54.18 35.90
C GLN A 91 2.40 -55.66 36.17
N LYS A 92 1.11 -56.02 36.35
CA LYS A 92 0.70 -57.43 36.49
C LYS A 92 0.79 -58.18 35.15
N ILE A 93 0.63 -57.46 34.04
CA ILE A 93 0.63 -58.02 32.69
C ILE A 93 2.05 -57.99 32.12
N GLU A 94 2.72 -56.83 32.19
CA GLU A 94 4.08 -56.63 31.70
C GLU A 94 4.97 -56.04 32.81
N PRO A 95 5.76 -56.89 33.50
CA PRO A 95 6.63 -56.45 34.59
C PRO A 95 7.75 -55.54 34.06
N GLY A 96 7.67 -54.24 34.35
CA GLY A 96 8.66 -53.24 33.93
C GLY A 96 8.10 -52.09 33.09
N ILE A 97 6.80 -52.07 32.79
CA ILE A 97 6.16 -50.95 32.11
C ILE A 97 6.09 -49.72 33.03
N GLU A 98 6.44 -48.55 32.48
CA GLU A 98 6.44 -47.27 33.18
C GLU A 98 5.19 -46.44 32.83
N ILE A 99 4.93 -45.40 33.62
CA ILE A 99 3.85 -44.44 33.35
C ILE A 99 4.10 -43.78 31.99
N GLY A 100 3.07 -43.72 31.14
CA GLY A 100 3.15 -43.28 29.75
C GLY A 100 3.46 -44.40 28.74
N GLY A 101 3.74 -45.63 29.21
CA GLY A 101 3.90 -46.80 28.34
C GLY A 101 2.59 -47.21 27.65
N GLU A 102 2.70 -47.88 26.51
CA GLU A 102 1.57 -48.44 25.77
C GLU A 102 1.53 -49.96 25.91
N LEU A 103 0.47 -50.49 26.52
CA LEU A 103 0.21 -51.93 26.52
C LEU A 103 -0.56 -52.31 25.26
N ARG A 104 -0.06 -53.31 24.51
CA ARG A 104 -0.67 -53.76 23.25
C ARG A 104 -1.22 -55.17 23.39
N GLU A 105 -2.53 -55.30 23.31
CA GLU A 105 -3.21 -56.60 23.27
C GLU A 105 -3.59 -56.94 21.83
N GLU A 106 -3.10 -58.07 21.32
CA GLU A 106 -3.42 -58.54 19.98
C GLU A 106 -4.88 -59.00 19.89
N LEU A 107 -5.64 -58.35 19.02
CA LEU A 107 -7.05 -58.67 18.80
C LEU A 107 -7.16 -59.75 17.70
N PRO A 108 -8.13 -60.68 17.83
CA PRO A 108 -8.32 -61.71 16.84
C PRO A 108 -8.70 -61.09 15.48
N PRO A 109 -8.16 -61.62 14.36
CA PRO A 109 -8.54 -61.19 13.03
C PRO A 109 -10.03 -61.45 12.81
N PHE A 110 -10.70 -60.53 12.13
CA PHE A 110 -12.14 -60.61 11.91
C PHE A 110 -12.50 -60.41 10.44
N ASP A 111 -13.52 -61.13 9.98
CA ASP A 111 -14.00 -60.97 8.61
C ASP A 111 -14.73 -59.64 8.44
N PHE A 112 -14.27 -58.87 7.45
CA PHE A 112 -14.91 -57.62 7.04
C PHE A 112 -16.31 -57.93 6.47
N GLY A 113 -17.34 -57.60 7.23
CA GLY A 113 -18.71 -57.59 6.71
C GLY A 113 -18.87 -56.52 5.61
N ARG A 114 -19.99 -56.58 4.88
CA ARG A 114 -20.30 -55.63 3.78
C ARG A 114 -20.22 -54.15 4.20
N VAL A 115 -20.60 -53.83 5.44
CA VAL A 115 -20.60 -52.46 5.99
C VAL A 115 -19.18 -51.95 6.20
N ALA A 116 -18.30 -52.77 6.78
CA ALA A 116 -16.90 -52.42 6.99
C ALA A 116 -16.15 -52.19 5.67
N ALA A 117 -16.44 -53.01 4.65
CA ALA A 117 -15.89 -52.82 3.30
C ALA A 117 -16.34 -51.49 2.65
N GLN A 118 -17.60 -51.07 2.85
CA GLN A 118 -18.09 -49.76 2.38
C GLN A 118 -17.44 -48.60 3.13
N THR A 119 -17.31 -48.69 4.46
CA THR A 119 -16.62 -47.68 5.28
C THR A 119 -15.16 -47.56 4.87
N ALA A 120 -14.48 -48.69 4.63
CA ALA A 120 -13.10 -48.70 4.18
C ALA A 120 -12.94 -48.00 2.82
N LYS A 121 -13.81 -48.32 1.86
CA LYS A 121 -13.83 -47.61 0.57
C LYS A 121 -13.99 -46.10 0.76
N GLN A 122 -14.85 -45.66 1.67
CA GLN A 122 -15.08 -44.23 1.92
C GLN A 122 -13.84 -43.54 2.53
N VAL A 123 -13.20 -44.15 3.53
CA VAL A 123 -11.99 -43.62 4.17
C VAL A 123 -10.82 -43.56 3.18
N ILE A 124 -10.62 -44.62 2.39
CA ILE A 124 -9.60 -44.64 1.34
C ILE A 124 -9.85 -43.52 0.33
N MET A 125 -11.07 -43.40 -0.21
CA MET A 125 -11.40 -42.35 -1.17
C MET A 125 -11.26 -40.93 -0.58
N GLN A 126 -11.43 -40.78 0.74
CA GLN A 126 -11.23 -39.50 1.42
C GLN A 126 -9.74 -39.15 1.52
N LYS A 127 -8.90 -40.05 2.05
CA LYS A 127 -7.45 -39.85 2.14
C LYS A 127 -6.79 -39.65 0.77
N VAL A 128 -7.24 -40.39 -0.24
CA VAL A 128 -6.81 -40.20 -1.64
C VAL A 128 -7.08 -38.76 -2.08
N ARG A 129 -8.28 -38.23 -1.82
CA ARG A 129 -8.62 -36.84 -2.17
C ARG A 129 -7.81 -35.83 -1.37
N ASP A 130 -7.55 -36.09 -0.09
CA ASP A 130 -6.77 -35.18 0.75
C ASP A 130 -5.31 -35.12 0.30
N ALA A 131 -4.72 -36.25 -0.07
CA ALA A 131 -3.40 -36.31 -0.68
C ALA A 131 -3.35 -35.62 -2.06
N GLU A 132 -4.37 -35.80 -2.91
CA GLU A 132 -4.50 -35.09 -4.18
C GLU A 132 -4.55 -33.56 -3.97
N ARG A 133 -5.34 -33.09 -2.99
CA ARG A 133 -5.46 -31.66 -2.63
C ARG A 133 -4.14 -31.09 -2.13
N GLU A 134 -3.44 -31.80 -1.27
CA GLU A 134 -2.16 -31.33 -0.72
C GLU A 134 -1.08 -31.24 -1.80
N ARG A 135 -1.07 -32.22 -2.72
CA ARG A 135 -0.19 -32.17 -3.89
C ARG A 135 -0.51 -30.97 -4.79
N GLN A 136 -1.79 -30.73 -5.09
CA GLN A 136 -2.22 -29.57 -5.87
C GLN A 136 -1.76 -28.26 -5.20
N PHE A 137 -1.94 -28.12 -3.88
CA PHE A 137 -1.47 -26.94 -3.17
C PHE A 137 0.04 -26.73 -3.33
N ASN A 138 0.82 -27.78 -3.12
CA ASN A 138 2.28 -27.70 -3.23
C ASN A 138 2.77 -27.42 -4.66
N GLU A 139 2.00 -27.75 -5.69
CA GLU A 139 2.35 -27.46 -7.09
C GLU A 139 2.17 -25.98 -7.45
N TYR A 140 1.17 -25.29 -6.86
CA TYR A 140 0.84 -23.91 -7.22
C TYR A 140 1.32 -22.85 -6.22
N LYS A 141 1.59 -23.22 -4.95
CA LYS A 141 2.05 -22.25 -3.94
C LYS A 141 3.34 -21.51 -4.36
N ASP A 142 4.25 -22.20 -5.05
CA ASP A 142 5.55 -21.65 -5.45
C ASP A 142 5.45 -20.89 -6.78
N ARG A 143 4.26 -20.86 -7.39
CA ARG A 143 3.97 -20.21 -8.68
C ARG A 143 3.12 -18.96 -8.54
N GLU A 144 2.93 -18.49 -7.31
CA GLU A 144 2.34 -17.18 -7.03
C GLU A 144 3.20 -16.10 -7.72
N GLY A 145 2.54 -15.16 -8.41
CA GLY A 145 3.24 -14.16 -9.23
C GLY A 145 3.45 -14.55 -10.70
N GLU A 146 2.99 -15.72 -11.15
CA GLU A 146 3.08 -16.15 -12.55
C GLU A 146 1.78 -15.96 -13.34
N ILE A 147 1.90 -15.85 -14.68
CA ILE A 147 0.76 -16.00 -15.59
C ILE A 147 0.51 -17.49 -15.83
N ILE A 148 -0.71 -17.91 -15.54
CA ILE A 148 -1.17 -19.28 -15.79
C ILE A 148 -2.18 -19.28 -16.93
N ASN A 149 -2.04 -20.28 -17.80
CA ASN A 149 -2.96 -20.53 -18.89
C ASN A 149 -3.96 -21.62 -18.48
N GLY A 150 -5.23 -21.41 -18.78
CA GLY A 150 -6.29 -22.39 -18.51
C GLY A 150 -7.45 -22.30 -19.49
N ILE A 151 -8.43 -23.17 -19.29
CA ILE A 151 -9.64 -23.24 -20.11
C ILE A 151 -10.84 -22.94 -19.22
N VAL A 152 -11.72 -22.03 -19.63
CA VAL A 152 -12.93 -21.70 -18.89
C VAL A 152 -13.84 -22.93 -18.84
N LYS A 153 -14.07 -23.45 -17.64
CA LYS A 153 -14.94 -24.62 -17.43
C LYS A 153 -16.40 -24.20 -17.37
N ARG A 154 -16.69 -23.14 -16.60
CA ARG A 154 -18.03 -22.58 -16.41
C ARG A 154 -17.97 -21.17 -15.83
N VAL A 155 -19.05 -20.42 -16.02
CA VAL A 155 -19.24 -19.07 -15.47
C VAL A 155 -20.45 -19.10 -14.54
N GLU A 156 -20.28 -18.72 -13.29
CA GLU A 156 -21.29 -18.78 -12.22
C GLU A 156 -21.44 -17.42 -11.56
N TYR A 157 -22.60 -16.76 -11.70
CA TYR A 157 -22.91 -15.48 -11.01
C TYR A 157 -21.82 -14.39 -11.14
N GLY A 158 -21.05 -14.39 -12.25
CA GLY A 158 -19.95 -13.46 -12.50
C GLY A 158 -18.57 -13.94 -12.03
N HIS A 159 -18.47 -15.12 -11.42
CA HIS A 159 -17.22 -15.84 -11.20
C HIS A 159 -16.90 -16.73 -12.40
N VAL A 160 -15.63 -16.80 -12.78
CA VAL A 160 -15.17 -17.67 -13.87
C VAL A 160 -14.35 -18.79 -13.26
N ILE A 161 -14.79 -20.03 -13.45
CA ILE A 161 -14.05 -21.22 -13.03
C ILE A 161 -13.19 -21.68 -14.19
N VAL A 162 -11.89 -21.67 -13.98
CA VAL A 162 -10.87 -22.00 -14.98
C VAL A 162 -10.26 -23.36 -14.64
N ASP A 163 -10.26 -24.25 -15.61
CA ASP A 163 -9.56 -25.53 -15.55
C ASP A 163 -8.07 -25.32 -15.88
N LEU A 164 -7.20 -25.65 -14.91
CA LEU A 164 -5.75 -25.60 -15.05
C LEU A 164 -5.16 -26.99 -15.34
N GLY A 165 -6.00 -27.97 -15.66
CA GLY A 165 -5.66 -29.37 -15.95
C GLY A 165 -5.69 -30.25 -14.70
N ARG A 166 -4.93 -29.88 -13.65
CA ARG A 166 -4.88 -30.65 -12.40
C ARG A 166 -5.67 -30.04 -11.25
N ALA A 167 -5.93 -28.74 -11.30
CA ALA A 167 -6.66 -27.99 -10.29
C ALA A 167 -7.63 -27.01 -10.96
N GLU A 168 -8.59 -26.51 -10.19
CA GLU A 168 -9.51 -25.45 -10.62
C GLU A 168 -9.04 -24.11 -10.06
N GLY A 169 -8.92 -23.11 -10.93
CA GLY A 169 -8.75 -21.72 -10.56
C GLY A 169 -10.07 -20.96 -10.59
N ILE A 170 -10.15 -19.90 -9.81
CA ILE A 170 -11.31 -19.00 -9.77
C ILE A 170 -10.86 -17.58 -10.05
N ILE A 171 -11.49 -16.96 -11.06
CA ILE A 171 -11.44 -15.51 -11.26
C ILE A 171 -12.70 -14.94 -10.63
N ARG A 172 -12.55 -14.12 -9.58
CA ARG A 172 -13.70 -13.48 -8.96
C ARG A 172 -14.22 -12.34 -9.84
N ARG A 173 -15.45 -11.91 -9.60
CA ARG A 173 -16.08 -10.82 -10.36
C ARG A 173 -15.25 -9.53 -10.36
N ASN A 174 -14.66 -9.18 -9.21
CA ASN A 174 -13.83 -7.99 -9.06
C ASN A 174 -12.39 -8.18 -9.59
N ASP A 175 -11.96 -9.44 -9.78
CA ASP A 175 -10.64 -9.80 -10.28
C ASP A 175 -10.63 -9.98 -11.81
N GLY A 176 -11.80 -9.87 -12.47
CA GLY A 176 -11.95 -9.91 -13.92
C GLY A 176 -11.94 -8.53 -14.55
N ILE A 177 -11.64 -8.46 -15.85
CA ILE A 177 -11.72 -7.21 -16.61
C ILE A 177 -13.21 -6.87 -16.84
N PRO A 178 -13.67 -5.65 -16.49
CA PRO A 178 -15.04 -5.23 -16.76
C PRO A 178 -15.39 -5.37 -18.25
N ARG A 179 -16.57 -5.93 -18.55
CA ARG A 179 -17.10 -6.17 -19.91
C ARG A 179 -16.42 -7.29 -20.70
N GLU A 180 -15.45 -7.98 -20.12
CA GLU A 180 -14.91 -9.22 -20.67
C GLU A 180 -15.91 -10.37 -20.43
N ASN A 181 -16.37 -10.99 -21.51
CA ASN A 181 -17.34 -12.08 -21.45
C ASN A 181 -16.67 -13.39 -21.85
N PHE A 182 -16.52 -14.29 -20.89
CA PHE A 182 -16.02 -15.64 -21.12
C PHE A 182 -17.15 -16.61 -21.45
N GLN A 183 -16.92 -17.47 -22.43
CA GLN A 183 -17.74 -18.64 -22.71
C GLN A 183 -17.06 -19.93 -22.22
N PRO A 184 -17.84 -20.97 -21.87
CA PRO A 184 -17.27 -22.28 -21.60
C PRO A 184 -16.42 -22.77 -22.79
N ASN A 185 -15.23 -23.29 -22.48
CA ASN A 185 -14.15 -23.72 -23.37
C ASN A 185 -13.28 -22.62 -23.98
N ASP A 186 -13.47 -21.35 -23.61
CA ASP A 186 -12.53 -20.30 -23.98
C ASP A 186 -11.18 -20.49 -23.29
N ARG A 187 -10.10 -20.13 -23.97
CA ARG A 187 -8.77 -20.08 -23.35
C ARG A 187 -8.61 -18.76 -22.64
N VAL A 188 -8.09 -18.81 -21.43
CA VAL A 188 -7.85 -17.62 -20.61
C VAL A 188 -6.46 -17.68 -20.01
N ARG A 189 -5.76 -16.55 -20.05
CA ARG A 189 -4.52 -16.31 -19.30
C ARG A 189 -4.87 -15.47 -18.09
N ALA A 190 -4.33 -15.76 -16.93
CA ALA A 190 -4.58 -14.95 -15.75
C ALA A 190 -3.38 -14.97 -14.81
N TYR A 191 -3.26 -13.91 -14.01
CA TYR A 191 -2.26 -13.78 -12.97
C TYR A 191 -2.66 -14.58 -11.74
N LEU A 192 -1.78 -15.48 -11.28
CA LEU A 192 -1.97 -16.17 -10.01
C LEU A 192 -1.50 -15.26 -8.87
N TYR A 193 -2.45 -14.61 -8.19
CA TYR A 193 -2.12 -13.69 -7.10
C TYR A 193 -2.16 -14.33 -5.71
N LYS A 194 -2.84 -15.47 -5.54
CA LYS A 194 -2.96 -16.14 -4.24
C LYS A 194 -3.39 -17.60 -4.35
N VAL A 195 -2.77 -18.48 -3.57
CA VAL A 195 -3.18 -19.87 -3.35
C VAL A 195 -3.58 -20.07 -1.90
N SER A 196 -4.83 -20.45 -1.65
CA SER A 196 -5.35 -20.68 -0.30
C SER A 196 -5.62 -22.15 -0.03
N ARG A 197 -5.32 -22.61 1.19
CA ARG A 197 -5.71 -23.94 1.68
C ARG A 197 -7.13 -23.87 2.26
N GLU A 198 -8.09 -24.53 1.62
CA GLU A 198 -9.43 -24.70 2.19
C GLU A 198 -9.77 -26.17 2.46
N VAL A 199 -10.73 -26.38 3.36
CA VAL A 199 -11.23 -27.72 3.76
C VAL A 199 -11.76 -28.52 2.56
N LYS A 200 -12.28 -27.83 1.53
CA LYS A 200 -12.81 -28.48 0.31
C LYS A 200 -11.74 -28.73 -0.77
N GLY A 201 -10.52 -28.22 -0.60
CA GLY A 201 -9.42 -28.28 -1.56
C GLY A 201 -8.70 -26.93 -1.68
N PRO A 202 -7.49 -26.89 -2.23
CA PRO A 202 -6.81 -25.63 -2.48
C PRO A 202 -7.61 -24.78 -3.46
N GLN A 203 -7.84 -23.51 -3.11
CA GLN A 203 -8.40 -22.54 -4.02
C GLN A 203 -7.28 -21.70 -4.62
N ILE A 204 -7.23 -21.67 -5.96
CA ILE A 204 -6.26 -20.92 -6.74
C ILE A 204 -6.96 -19.65 -7.23
N PHE A 205 -6.61 -18.50 -6.68
CA PHE A 205 -7.21 -17.22 -7.06
C PHE A 205 -6.46 -16.61 -8.22
N LEU A 206 -7.19 -16.35 -9.29
CA LEU A 206 -6.68 -15.80 -10.52
C LEU A 206 -7.24 -14.39 -10.71
N SER A 207 -6.44 -13.48 -11.24
CA SER A 207 -6.86 -12.13 -11.57
C SER A 207 -6.39 -11.74 -12.97
N ARG A 208 -7.27 -11.06 -13.70
CA ARG A 208 -6.95 -10.35 -14.94
C ARG A 208 -6.98 -8.83 -14.74
N ALA A 209 -7.50 -8.36 -13.60
CA ALA A 209 -7.54 -6.94 -13.25
C ALA A 209 -6.26 -6.44 -12.54
N HIS A 210 -5.48 -7.33 -11.93
CA HIS A 210 -4.27 -6.97 -11.17
C HIS A 210 -3.23 -6.22 -12.04
N PRO A 211 -2.55 -5.17 -11.54
CA PRO A 211 -1.49 -4.47 -12.29
C PRO A 211 -0.36 -5.38 -12.76
N ASP A 212 0.14 -6.28 -11.89
CA ASP A 212 1.19 -7.25 -12.23
C ASP A 212 0.85 -8.16 -13.43
N PHE A 213 -0.44 -8.37 -13.71
CA PHE A 213 -0.82 -9.12 -14.91
C PHE A 213 -0.30 -8.41 -16.17
N MET A 214 -0.41 -7.08 -16.23
CA MET A 214 0.13 -6.28 -17.32
C MET A 214 1.66 -6.36 -17.38
N VAL A 215 2.34 -6.19 -16.24
CA VAL A 215 3.81 -6.26 -16.15
C VAL A 215 4.33 -7.60 -16.69
N LYS A 216 3.70 -8.71 -16.28
CA LYS A 216 4.07 -10.05 -16.73
C LYS A 216 3.71 -10.29 -18.20
N LEU A 217 2.66 -9.66 -18.73
CA LEU A 217 2.34 -9.71 -20.17
C LEU A 217 3.40 -8.99 -20.99
N PHE A 218 3.85 -7.81 -20.55
CA PHE A 218 4.96 -7.11 -21.19
C PHE A 218 6.26 -7.90 -21.12
N ALA A 219 6.58 -8.50 -19.98
CA ALA A 219 7.74 -9.39 -19.86
C ALA A 219 7.68 -10.60 -20.81
N ALA A 220 6.48 -11.10 -21.15
CA ALA A 220 6.33 -12.18 -22.12
C ALA A 220 6.44 -11.72 -23.58
N GLU A 221 6.06 -10.47 -23.88
CA GLU A 221 6.02 -9.92 -25.24
C GLU A 221 7.31 -9.16 -25.63
N VAL A 222 8.02 -8.60 -24.65
CA VAL A 222 9.21 -7.76 -24.82
C VAL A 222 10.44 -8.48 -24.23
N PRO A 223 11.32 -9.07 -25.06
CA PRO A 223 12.52 -9.76 -24.60
C PRO A 223 13.42 -8.92 -23.69
N GLU A 224 13.55 -7.62 -23.98
CA GLU A 224 14.35 -6.67 -23.22
C GLU A 224 13.84 -6.51 -21.77
N VAL A 225 12.53 -6.66 -21.54
CA VAL A 225 11.93 -6.67 -20.19
C VAL A 225 12.15 -8.00 -19.50
N TYR A 226 12.11 -9.11 -20.24
CA TYR A 226 12.41 -10.45 -19.70
C TYR A 226 13.87 -10.58 -19.24
N GLU A 227 14.80 -10.02 -20.01
CA GLU A 227 16.24 -10.04 -19.73
C GLU A 227 16.65 -9.04 -18.64
N GLY A 228 15.74 -8.16 -18.19
CA GLY A 228 16.02 -7.14 -17.18
C GLY A 228 16.82 -5.93 -17.70
N VAL A 229 16.92 -5.78 -19.03
CA VAL A 229 17.54 -4.61 -19.66
C VAL A 229 16.62 -3.40 -19.52
N ILE A 230 15.31 -3.63 -19.67
CA ILE A 230 14.27 -2.63 -19.39
C ILE A 230 13.51 -3.08 -18.15
N GLU A 231 13.33 -2.16 -17.21
CA GLU A 231 12.57 -2.38 -15.99
C GLU A 231 11.27 -1.57 -16.04
N ILE A 232 10.16 -2.20 -15.64
CA ILE A 232 8.87 -1.52 -15.42
C ILE A 232 8.84 -1.11 -13.95
N LYS A 233 9.13 0.16 -13.65
CA LYS A 233 9.23 0.69 -12.28
C LYS A 233 7.86 0.86 -11.62
N SER A 234 6.88 1.34 -12.38
CA SER A 234 5.53 1.57 -11.86
C SER A 234 4.46 1.22 -12.88
N CYS A 235 3.28 0.81 -12.39
CA CYS A 235 2.14 0.44 -13.19
C CYS A 235 0.85 0.90 -12.51
N ALA A 236 0.18 1.88 -13.10
CA ALA A 236 -1.14 2.35 -12.68
C ALA A 236 -2.19 1.87 -13.68
N ARG A 237 -3.25 1.21 -13.18
CA ARG A 237 -4.18 0.48 -14.05
C ARG A 237 -5.64 0.62 -13.64
N ASP A 238 -6.47 1.04 -14.58
CA ASP A 238 -7.93 1.00 -14.52
C ASP A 238 -8.44 -0.08 -15.49
N ALA A 239 -8.58 -1.30 -14.95
CA ALA A 239 -8.73 -2.52 -15.74
C ALA A 239 -9.86 -2.42 -16.80
N GLY A 240 -9.53 -2.79 -18.04
CA GLY A 240 -10.47 -2.76 -19.17
C GLY A 240 -10.76 -1.37 -19.75
N SER A 241 -10.11 -0.32 -19.24
CA SER A 241 -10.24 1.03 -19.76
C SER A 241 -8.89 1.61 -20.17
N ARG A 242 -8.03 1.93 -19.21
CA ARG A 242 -6.76 2.62 -19.45
C ARG A 242 -5.72 2.27 -18.38
N ALA A 243 -4.47 2.22 -18.79
CA ALA A 243 -3.33 2.03 -17.90
C ALA A 243 -2.16 2.93 -18.32
N LYS A 244 -1.32 3.25 -17.35
CA LYS A 244 -0.04 3.94 -17.50
C LYS A 244 1.06 3.05 -16.93
N ILE A 245 2.17 2.92 -17.65
CA ILE A 245 3.36 2.20 -17.17
C ILE A 245 4.60 3.09 -17.27
N GLY A 246 5.39 3.12 -16.20
CA GLY A 246 6.68 3.80 -16.14
C GLY A 246 7.80 2.81 -16.45
N VAL A 247 8.57 3.08 -17.50
CA VAL A 247 9.65 2.20 -17.96
C VAL A 247 10.99 2.92 -17.98
N ILE A 248 12.03 2.26 -17.47
CA ILE A 248 13.42 2.73 -17.51
C ILE A 248 14.30 1.66 -18.15
N SER A 249 15.32 2.09 -18.88
CA SER A 249 16.35 1.19 -19.41
C SER A 249 17.59 1.26 -18.52
N ASN A 250 18.13 0.10 -18.15
CA ASN A 250 19.44 -0.02 -17.50
C ASN A 250 20.59 0.19 -18.50
N ASP A 251 20.29 0.18 -19.81
CA ASP A 251 21.24 0.46 -20.89
C ASP A 251 20.84 1.74 -21.63
N SER A 252 21.68 2.77 -21.52
CA SER A 252 21.52 4.06 -22.19
C SER A 252 21.42 3.99 -23.73
N SER A 253 21.88 2.90 -24.35
CA SER A 253 21.80 2.71 -25.80
C SER A 253 20.44 2.24 -26.30
N ILE A 254 19.54 1.85 -25.39
CA ILE A 254 18.23 1.29 -25.69
C ILE A 254 17.15 2.26 -25.22
N ASP A 255 16.28 2.66 -26.15
CA ASP A 255 15.07 3.43 -25.83
C ASP A 255 14.00 2.49 -25.21
N PRO A 256 13.64 2.66 -23.92
CA PRO A 256 12.71 1.77 -23.25
C PRO A 256 11.28 1.87 -23.81
N VAL A 257 10.86 3.07 -24.25
CA VAL A 257 9.52 3.28 -24.80
C VAL A 257 9.42 2.64 -26.18
N GLY A 258 10.36 2.93 -27.07
CA GLY A 258 10.41 2.36 -28.42
C GLY A 258 10.52 0.84 -28.40
N ALA A 259 11.28 0.29 -27.46
CA ALA A 259 11.32 -1.16 -27.23
C ALA A 259 9.93 -1.68 -26.84
N CYS A 260 9.30 -1.21 -25.77
CA CYS A 260 8.00 -1.72 -25.33
C CYS A 260 6.87 -1.56 -26.37
N VAL A 261 6.91 -0.51 -27.20
CA VAL A 261 5.95 -0.29 -28.29
C VAL A 261 6.19 -1.26 -29.46
N GLY A 262 7.46 -1.45 -29.86
CA GLY A 262 7.85 -2.25 -31.02
C GLY A 262 7.47 -1.63 -32.38
N MET A 263 7.80 -2.32 -33.48
CA MET A 263 7.54 -1.80 -34.83
C MET A 263 6.05 -1.48 -35.04
N ARG A 264 5.73 -0.19 -35.22
CA ARG A 264 4.35 0.33 -35.38
C ARG A 264 3.40 -0.09 -34.24
N GLY A 265 3.92 -0.25 -33.02
CA GLY A 265 3.09 -0.64 -31.88
C GLY A 265 2.73 -2.12 -31.82
N ALA A 266 3.35 -2.99 -32.62
CA ALA A 266 2.97 -4.40 -32.69
C ALA A 266 3.00 -5.11 -31.32
N ARG A 267 3.99 -4.81 -30.47
CA ARG A 267 4.16 -5.44 -29.15
C ARG A 267 3.10 -4.95 -28.17
N VAL A 268 2.95 -3.63 -28.03
CA VAL A 268 1.91 -3.06 -27.16
C VAL A 268 0.51 -3.48 -27.61
N GLN A 269 0.23 -3.57 -28.92
CA GLN A 269 -1.06 -4.02 -29.43
C GLN A 269 -1.36 -5.49 -29.11
N ALA A 270 -0.35 -6.36 -29.02
CA ALA A 270 -0.54 -7.74 -28.59
C ALA A 270 -1.01 -7.81 -27.13
N VAL A 271 -0.39 -7.00 -26.25
CA VAL A 271 -0.80 -6.88 -24.83
C VAL A 271 -2.20 -6.25 -24.71
N VAL A 272 -2.48 -5.18 -25.46
CA VAL A 272 -3.81 -4.55 -25.52
C VAL A 272 -4.89 -5.54 -25.97
N GLY A 273 -4.59 -6.38 -26.95
CA GLY A 273 -5.47 -7.44 -27.44
C GLY A 273 -5.78 -8.49 -26.38
N GLU A 274 -4.77 -8.88 -25.59
CA GLU A 274 -4.97 -9.78 -24.45
C GLU A 274 -5.81 -9.13 -23.34
N LEU A 275 -5.73 -7.81 -23.14
CA LEU A 275 -6.48 -7.05 -22.13
C LEU A 275 -7.84 -6.52 -22.63
N SER A 276 -8.42 -7.13 -23.67
CA SER A 276 -9.74 -6.77 -24.21
C SER A 276 -9.86 -5.30 -24.67
N GLY A 277 -8.78 -4.72 -25.20
CA GLY A 277 -8.79 -3.36 -25.78
C GLY A 277 -8.50 -2.23 -24.79
N GLU A 278 -7.94 -2.55 -23.63
CA GLU A 278 -7.45 -1.57 -22.66
C GLU A 278 -6.40 -0.63 -23.28
N LYS A 279 -6.53 0.69 -23.13
CA LYS A 279 -5.56 1.65 -23.68
C LYS A 279 -4.33 1.73 -22.77
N ILE A 280 -3.14 1.53 -23.31
CA ILE A 280 -1.90 1.53 -22.53
C ILE A 280 -1.04 2.71 -22.97
N ASP A 281 -0.71 3.60 -22.04
CA ASP A 281 0.29 4.65 -22.22
C ASP A 281 1.62 4.17 -21.61
N ILE A 282 2.69 4.25 -22.39
CA ILE A 282 4.04 3.85 -21.98
C ILE A 282 4.86 5.12 -21.80
N ILE A 283 5.32 5.35 -20.58
CA ILE A 283 5.89 6.62 -20.15
C ILE A 283 7.35 6.37 -19.76
N PRO A 284 8.31 7.19 -20.22
CA PRO A 284 9.68 7.10 -19.76
C PRO A 284 9.74 7.49 -18.28
N TRP A 285 10.19 6.56 -17.44
CA TRP A 285 10.41 6.82 -16.03
C TRP A 285 11.71 7.61 -15.86
N ASN A 286 11.70 8.60 -14.96
CA ASN A 286 12.86 9.42 -14.64
C ASN A 286 13.00 9.51 -13.11
N TYR A 287 14.23 9.69 -12.65
CA TYR A 287 14.54 9.94 -11.23
C TYR A 287 14.11 11.34 -10.78
N ASP A 288 14.11 12.30 -11.70
CA ASP A 288 13.53 13.62 -11.44
C ASP A 288 12.00 13.54 -11.45
N ASP A 289 11.39 13.70 -10.27
CA ASP A 289 9.95 13.61 -10.06
C ASP A 289 9.18 14.63 -10.91
N ALA A 290 9.67 15.87 -11.03
CA ALA A 290 9.05 16.88 -11.88
C ALA A 290 8.94 16.39 -13.33
N THR A 291 10.04 15.92 -13.91
CA THR A 291 10.04 15.37 -15.27
C THR A 291 9.14 14.13 -15.37
N PHE A 292 9.13 13.25 -14.37
CA PHE A 292 8.29 12.06 -14.40
C PHE A 292 6.79 12.40 -14.32
N ILE A 293 6.40 13.37 -13.49
CA ILE A 293 5.02 13.85 -13.34
C ILE A 293 4.51 14.49 -14.65
N VAL A 294 5.32 15.33 -15.30
CA VAL A 294 5.01 15.90 -16.62
C VAL A 294 4.76 14.78 -17.64
N ASN A 295 5.64 13.79 -17.68
CA ASN A 295 5.51 12.66 -18.59
C ASN A 295 4.27 11.79 -18.25
N ALA A 296 3.90 11.69 -16.97
CA ALA A 296 2.74 10.93 -16.52
C ALA A 296 1.40 11.55 -16.94
N LEU A 297 1.33 12.89 -17.03
CA LEU A 297 0.13 13.63 -17.42
C LEU A 297 -0.16 13.61 -18.93
N GLN A 298 0.75 13.08 -19.75
CA GLN A 298 0.53 12.92 -21.19
C GLN A 298 -0.83 12.24 -21.48
N PRO A 299 -1.61 12.76 -22.44
CA PRO A 299 -1.20 13.66 -23.53
C PRO A 299 -1.34 15.17 -23.26
N ALA A 300 -1.73 15.60 -22.05
CA ALA A 300 -1.84 17.03 -21.75
C ALA A 300 -0.44 17.67 -21.64
N GLU A 301 -0.29 18.86 -22.21
CA GLU A 301 0.92 19.67 -22.07
C GLU A 301 0.86 20.44 -20.74
N VAL A 302 1.98 20.43 -20.02
CA VAL A 302 2.13 21.03 -18.70
C VAL A 302 3.00 22.28 -18.82
N SER A 303 2.56 23.37 -18.19
CA SER A 303 3.25 24.67 -18.25
C SER A 303 4.25 24.82 -17.10
N LYS A 304 3.81 24.53 -15.86
CA LYS A 304 4.60 24.67 -14.63
C LYS A 304 4.25 23.55 -13.66
N VAL A 305 5.24 23.10 -12.89
CA VAL A 305 5.10 22.10 -11.83
C VAL A 305 5.71 22.71 -10.56
N VAL A 306 4.96 22.70 -9.48
CA VAL A 306 5.41 23.13 -8.14
C VAL A 306 5.29 21.92 -7.23
N LEU A 307 6.42 21.48 -6.68
CA LEU A 307 6.52 20.32 -5.81
C LEU A 307 6.51 20.79 -4.36
N ASP A 308 5.73 20.10 -3.55
CA ASP A 308 5.73 20.22 -2.09
C ASP A 308 6.17 18.85 -1.54
N GLU A 309 7.46 18.76 -1.20
CA GLU A 309 8.10 17.52 -0.73
C GLU A 309 7.57 17.10 0.64
N ASP A 310 7.17 18.04 1.48
CA ASP A 310 6.71 17.81 2.84
C ASP A 310 5.35 17.10 2.85
N GLU A 311 4.44 17.54 1.97
CA GLU A 311 3.11 16.93 1.84
C GLU A 311 3.03 15.80 0.81
N HIS A 312 4.12 15.52 0.09
CA HIS A 312 4.12 14.63 -1.09
C HIS A 312 3.03 15.02 -2.09
N ARG A 313 2.87 16.32 -2.27
CA ARG A 313 1.84 16.95 -3.09
C ARG A 313 2.52 17.71 -4.23
N VAL A 314 1.87 17.72 -5.38
CA VAL A 314 2.36 18.46 -6.54
C VAL A 314 1.23 19.25 -7.15
N GLU A 315 1.48 20.53 -7.35
CA GLU A 315 0.59 21.40 -8.09
C GLU A 315 1.10 21.55 -9.53
N VAL A 316 0.21 21.27 -10.47
CA VAL A 316 0.54 21.27 -11.89
C VAL A 316 -0.35 22.27 -12.61
N VAL A 317 0.30 23.29 -13.17
CA VAL A 317 -0.35 24.34 -13.95
C VAL A 317 -0.41 23.92 -15.40
N VAL A 318 -1.61 23.96 -15.97
CA VAL A 318 -1.90 23.64 -17.37
C VAL A 318 -2.68 24.76 -18.02
N ALA A 319 -2.52 24.92 -19.33
CA ALA A 319 -3.34 25.85 -20.09
C ALA A 319 -4.84 25.51 -20.00
N ASP A 320 -5.70 26.53 -20.04
CA ASP A 320 -7.16 26.38 -19.89
C ASP A 320 -7.79 25.39 -20.90
N ASP A 321 -7.24 25.30 -22.11
CA ASP A 321 -7.69 24.35 -23.14
C ASP A 321 -7.23 22.91 -22.89
N GLN A 322 -6.11 22.72 -22.18
CA GLN A 322 -5.55 21.43 -21.80
C GLN A 322 -6.14 20.90 -20.49
N PHE A 323 -6.72 21.76 -19.64
CA PHE A 323 -7.27 21.38 -18.34
C PHE A 323 -8.26 20.19 -18.39
N PRO A 324 -9.26 20.15 -19.31
CA PRO A 324 -10.14 18.99 -19.43
C PRO A 324 -9.42 17.70 -19.86
N LEU A 325 -8.33 17.83 -20.63
CA LEU A 325 -7.52 16.70 -21.08
C LEU A 325 -6.65 16.16 -19.94
N ALA A 326 -6.07 17.05 -19.13
CA ALA A 326 -5.25 16.74 -17.97
C ALA A 326 -6.05 15.97 -16.90
N ILE A 327 -7.27 16.41 -16.59
CA ILE A 327 -8.20 15.67 -15.71
C ILE A 327 -8.59 14.33 -16.36
N GLY A 328 -8.95 14.38 -17.65
CA GLY A 328 -9.47 13.24 -18.37
C GLY A 328 -10.90 12.85 -17.96
N ARG A 329 -11.45 11.82 -18.61
CA ARG A 329 -12.85 11.40 -18.36
C ARG A 329 -13.02 10.93 -16.91
N ARG A 330 -13.83 11.65 -16.12
CA ARG A 330 -14.06 11.38 -14.68
C ARG A 330 -12.75 11.37 -13.85
N GLY A 331 -11.80 12.24 -14.17
CA GLY A 331 -10.52 12.29 -13.45
C GLY A 331 -9.62 11.09 -13.70
N GLN A 332 -9.87 10.28 -14.74
CA GLN A 332 -9.10 9.05 -14.97
C GLN A 332 -7.62 9.33 -15.27
N ASN A 333 -7.28 10.43 -15.96
CA ASN A 333 -5.89 10.69 -16.34
C ASN A 333 -5.07 11.13 -15.12
N VAL A 334 -5.54 12.14 -14.38
CA VAL A 334 -4.89 12.61 -13.14
C VAL A 334 -4.78 11.50 -12.08
N ARG A 335 -5.82 10.66 -11.91
CA ARG A 335 -5.78 9.53 -10.97
C ARG A 335 -4.75 8.47 -11.36
N LEU A 336 -4.65 8.14 -12.66
CA LEU A 336 -3.65 7.19 -13.12
C LEU A 336 -2.24 7.78 -13.03
N ALA A 337 -2.06 9.08 -13.27
CA ALA A 337 -0.78 9.76 -13.10
C ALA A 337 -0.36 9.76 -11.63
N SER A 338 -1.25 10.15 -10.71
CA SER A 338 -1.01 10.12 -9.27
C SER A 338 -0.67 8.72 -8.74
N GLN A 339 -1.39 7.68 -9.19
CA GLN A 339 -1.06 6.29 -8.84
C GLN A 339 0.27 5.81 -9.44
N LEU A 340 0.71 6.39 -10.56
CA LEU A 340 1.94 6.00 -11.25
C LEU A 340 3.17 6.63 -10.61
N THR A 341 3.05 7.90 -10.21
CA THR A 341 4.13 8.70 -9.61
C THR A 341 4.19 8.51 -8.10
N GLY A 342 3.06 8.18 -7.45
CA GLY A 342 2.95 8.15 -5.99
C GLY A 342 2.60 9.50 -5.37
N TRP A 343 2.61 10.58 -6.17
CA TRP A 343 2.33 11.95 -5.73
C TRP A 343 0.84 12.29 -5.79
N GLN A 344 0.37 13.12 -4.88
CA GLN A 344 -0.97 13.72 -5.00
C GLN A 344 -0.90 14.89 -5.99
N ILE A 345 -1.50 14.73 -7.17
CA ILE A 345 -1.45 15.73 -8.25
C ILE A 345 -2.71 16.58 -8.23
N ASP A 346 -2.53 17.88 -7.99
CA ASP A 346 -3.58 18.89 -8.13
C ASP A 346 -3.36 19.72 -9.38
N LEU A 347 -4.44 19.94 -10.12
CA LEU A 347 -4.41 20.65 -11.41
C LEU A 347 -4.97 22.05 -11.23
N VAL A 348 -4.23 23.04 -11.73
CA VAL A 348 -4.63 24.45 -11.71
C VAL A 348 -4.51 25.01 -13.13
N THR A 349 -5.40 25.93 -13.50
CA THR A 349 -5.32 26.61 -14.80
C THR A 349 -4.30 27.73 -14.74
N GLU A 350 -3.68 28.09 -15.86
CA GLU A 350 -2.81 29.29 -15.94
C GLU A 350 -3.55 30.55 -15.49
N THR A 351 -4.84 30.65 -15.81
CA THR A 351 -5.68 31.78 -15.37
C THR A 351 -5.79 31.82 -13.85
N ASP A 352 -6.10 30.70 -13.20
CA ASP A 352 -6.24 30.63 -11.74
C ASP A 352 -4.90 30.86 -11.02
N ASP A 353 -3.80 30.27 -11.53
CA ASP A 353 -2.45 30.50 -11.00
C ASP A 353 -2.06 31.99 -11.09
N SER A 354 -2.40 32.65 -12.21
CA SER A 354 -2.15 34.07 -12.38
C SER A 354 -2.96 34.95 -11.42
N ILE A 355 -4.22 34.57 -11.13
CA ILE A 355 -5.07 35.28 -10.17
C ILE A 355 -4.52 35.11 -8.75
N ARG A 356 -4.10 33.89 -8.39
CA ARG A 356 -3.46 33.62 -7.09
C ARG A 356 -2.19 34.45 -6.94
N TYR A 357 -1.30 34.40 -7.93
CA TYR A 357 -0.06 35.16 -7.92
C TYR A 357 -0.30 36.67 -7.76
N GLN A 358 -1.31 37.23 -8.45
CA GLN A 358 -1.69 38.64 -8.29
C GLN A 358 -2.18 38.96 -6.88
N LYS A 359 -2.97 38.06 -6.26
CA LYS A 359 -3.44 38.23 -4.89
C LYS A 359 -2.29 38.18 -3.89
N GLU A 360 -1.39 37.22 -4.02
CA GLU A 360 -0.19 37.09 -3.17
C GLU A 360 0.76 38.28 -3.34
N PHE A 361 0.95 38.74 -4.58
CA PHE A 361 1.74 39.93 -4.87
C PHE A 361 1.14 41.19 -4.25
N GLN A 362 -0.19 41.35 -4.33
CA GLN A 362 -0.88 42.46 -3.69
C GLN A 362 -0.81 42.37 -2.16
N ALA A 363 -1.00 41.18 -1.58
CA ALA A 363 -0.91 40.97 -0.14
C ALA A 363 0.50 41.30 0.40
N ARG A 364 1.55 40.87 -0.30
CA ARG A 364 2.94 41.24 0.02
C ARG A 364 3.19 42.74 -0.12
N THR A 365 2.68 43.35 -1.19
CA THR A 365 2.76 44.81 -1.38
C THR A 365 2.10 45.55 -0.21
N ASP A 366 0.88 45.17 0.16
CA ASP A 366 0.13 45.78 1.26
C ASP A 366 0.85 45.60 2.61
N LEU A 367 1.44 44.41 2.84
CA LEU A 367 2.24 44.10 4.01
C LEU A 367 3.49 44.99 4.08
N PHE A 368 4.24 45.15 2.99
CA PHE A 368 5.42 46.02 2.96
C PHE A 368 5.08 47.50 3.08
N MET A 369 3.96 47.95 2.50
CA MET A 369 3.47 49.32 2.71
C MET A 369 3.13 49.57 4.18
N ALA A 370 2.45 48.62 4.84
CA ALA A 370 2.06 48.75 6.24
C ALA A 370 3.25 48.63 7.20
N ALA A 371 4.18 47.71 6.93
CA ALA A 371 5.32 47.41 7.81
C ALA A 371 6.44 48.46 7.70
N LEU A 372 6.76 48.91 6.49
CA LEU A 372 7.94 49.72 6.21
C LEU A 372 7.62 51.22 6.01
N ASP A 373 6.32 51.59 6.07
CA ASP A 373 5.82 52.91 5.64
C ASP A 373 6.37 53.28 4.24
N ALA A 374 6.43 52.27 3.38
CA ALA A 374 6.90 52.37 2.02
C ALA A 374 5.77 52.89 1.12
N ASP A 375 6.14 53.65 0.08
CA ASP A 375 5.17 53.95 -0.98
C ASP A 375 4.87 52.69 -1.82
N GLU A 376 3.75 52.73 -2.54
CA GLU A 376 3.29 51.59 -3.35
C GLU A 376 4.35 51.13 -4.36
N THR A 377 5.11 52.07 -4.93
CA THR A 377 6.17 51.76 -5.90
C THR A 377 7.34 51.00 -5.28
N LEU A 378 7.75 51.39 -4.08
CA LEU A 378 8.83 50.74 -3.35
C LEU A 378 8.39 49.35 -2.85
N ALA A 379 7.16 49.23 -2.34
CA ALA A 379 6.61 47.96 -1.88
C ALA A 379 6.42 46.95 -3.02
N GLN A 380 5.94 47.39 -4.19
CA GLN A 380 5.85 46.53 -5.39
C GLN A 380 7.24 46.08 -5.87
N LEU A 381 8.24 46.95 -5.79
CA LEU A 381 9.60 46.61 -6.18
C LEU A 381 10.17 45.52 -5.24
N LEU A 382 10.00 45.67 -3.93
CA LEU A 382 10.40 44.65 -2.95
C LEU A 382 9.67 43.31 -3.20
N ALA A 383 8.36 43.33 -3.42
CA ALA A 383 7.60 42.12 -3.74
C ALA A 383 8.05 41.47 -5.07
N SER A 384 8.49 42.27 -6.05
CA SER A 384 8.95 41.78 -7.35
C SER A 384 10.35 41.16 -7.33
N GLU A 385 11.21 41.63 -6.41
CA GLU A 385 12.56 41.08 -6.19
C GLU A 385 12.53 39.77 -5.39
N GLY A 386 11.34 39.35 -4.91
CA GLY A 386 11.13 38.05 -4.29
C GLY A 386 11.12 38.05 -2.78
N PHE A 387 11.10 39.21 -2.11
CA PHE A 387 10.89 39.26 -0.67
C PHE A 387 9.47 38.79 -0.32
N GLU A 388 9.36 37.87 0.64
CA GLU A 388 8.07 37.31 1.07
C GLU A 388 7.65 37.85 2.44
N THR A 389 8.60 37.96 3.37
CA THR A 389 8.36 38.40 4.75
C THR A 389 9.12 39.68 5.11
N VAL A 390 8.74 40.33 6.23
CA VAL A 390 9.46 41.51 6.73
C VAL A 390 10.82 41.11 7.31
N GLU A 391 10.91 39.89 7.82
CA GLU A 391 12.11 39.26 8.33
C GLU A 391 13.17 39.11 7.24
N ASP A 392 12.78 38.67 6.03
CA ASP A 392 13.70 38.56 4.89
C ASP A 392 14.35 39.93 4.60
N ILE A 393 13.52 40.99 4.58
CA ILE A 393 13.97 42.36 4.37
C ILE A 393 14.90 42.82 5.49
N ALA A 394 14.59 42.49 6.75
CA ALA A 394 15.36 42.92 7.91
C ALA A 394 16.77 42.31 7.99
N TYR A 395 16.94 41.07 7.50
CA TYR A 395 18.16 40.29 7.69
C TYR A 395 18.92 39.92 6.42
N VAL A 396 18.39 40.21 5.22
CA VAL A 396 19.12 40.02 3.97
C VAL A 396 20.42 40.83 3.92
N ALA A 397 21.41 40.35 3.17
CA ALA A 397 22.66 41.07 3.02
C ALA A 397 22.44 42.41 2.28
N PRO A 398 23.10 43.52 2.70
CA PRO A 398 23.02 44.79 2.00
C PRO A 398 23.41 44.70 0.53
N GLU A 399 24.24 43.71 0.17
CA GLU A 399 24.68 43.45 -1.20
C GLU A 399 23.53 43.07 -2.14
N ASP A 400 22.49 42.39 -1.65
CA ASP A 400 21.34 41.98 -2.46
C ASP A 400 20.41 43.15 -2.73
N PHE A 401 20.23 44.06 -1.75
CA PHE A 401 19.53 45.33 -1.98
C PHE A 401 20.23 46.21 -3.02
N MET A 402 21.57 46.19 -3.06
CA MET A 402 22.34 46.96 -4.02
C MET A 402 22.24 46.44 -5.45
N GLN A 403 21.69 45.25 -5.67
CA GLN A 403 21.39 44.71 -7.00
C GLN A 403 20.09 45.29 -7.57
N ILE A 404 19.20 45.79 -6.71
CA ILE A 404 17.91 46.35 -7.09
C ILE A 404 18.13 47.72 -7.75
N GLU A 405 17.60 47.89 -8.96
CA GLU A 405 17.78 49.12 -9.72
C GLU A 405 17.09 50.31 -9.00
N GLY A 406 17.89 51.26 -8.52
CA GLY A 406 17.40 52.47 -7.84
C GLY A 406 17.62 52.49 -6.33
N PHE A 407 18.17 51.42 -5.75
CA PHE A 407 18.57 51.39 -4.34
C PHE A 407 20.01 51.87 -4.18
N ASP A 408 20.25 52.65 -3.13
CA ASP A 408 21.58 52.96 -2.64
C ASP A 408 21.76 52.42 -1.21
N GLU A 409 23.00 52.40 -0.73
CA GLU A 409 23.36 51.87 0.59
C GLU A 409 22.56 52.55 1.71
N ALA A 410 22.25 53.84 1.55
CA ALA A 410 21.47 54.59 2.53
C ALA A 410 19.99 54.19 2.55
N VAL A 411 19.37 53.98 1.38
CA VAL A 411 17.98 53.52 1.26
C VAL A 411 17.84 52.08 1.76
N ALA A 412 18.80 51.21 1.46
CA ALA A 412 18.82 49.84 1.97
C ALA A 412 18.91 49.82 3.51
N GLU A 413 19.85 50.56 4.11
CA GLU A 413 19.97 50.68 5.56
C GLU A 413 18.69 51.22 6.21
N GLU A 414 18.06 52.23 5.60
CA GLU A 414 16.81 52.82 6.10
C GLU A 414 15.66 51.82 6.07
N ILE A 415 15.50 51.06 4.99
CA ILE A 415 14.44 50.04 4.87
C ILE A 415 14.67 48.90 5.87
N GLN A 416 15.92 48.45 6.05
CA GLN A 416 16.27 47.43 7.03
C GLN A 416 16.07 47.89 8.48
N GLU A 417 16.33 49.17 8.77
CA GLU A 417 16.05 49.75 10.09
C GLU A 417 14.55 49.78 10.36
N ARG A 418 13.73 50.24 9.41
CA ARG A 418 12.27 50.24 9.54
C ARG A 418 11.69 48.83 9.68
N ALA A 419 12.21 47.87 8.93
CA ALA A 419 11.83 46.46 9.06
C ALA A 419 12.10 45.95 10.48
N ARG A 420 13.31 46.20 11.02
CA ARG A 420 13.67 45.82 12.39
C ARG A 420 12.81 46.52 13.44
N GLU A 421 12.55 47.81 13.30
CA GLU A 421 11.65 48.55 14.20
C GLU A 421 10.22 47.98 14.18
N PHE A 422 9.71 47.61 13.01
CA PHE A 422 8.41 46.96 12.88
C PHE A 422 8.38 45.61 13.60
N LEU A 423 9.40 44.77 13.39
CA LEU A 423 9.52 43.46 14.03
C LEU A 423 9.67 43.60 15.55
N GLU A 424 10.45 44.55 16.04
CA GLU A 424 10.59 44.84 17.48
C GLU A 424 9.25 45.26 18.08
N LYS A 425 8.52 46.18 17.42
CA LYS A 425 7.20 46.61 17.86
C LYS A 425 6.19 45.46 17.86
N GLN A 426 6.19 44.63 16.82
CA GLN A 426 5.33 43.46 16.74
C GLN A 426 5.65 42.45 17.85
N ALA A 427 6.94 42.20 18.13
CA ALA A 427 7.38 41.36 19.21
C ALA A 427 6.98 41.90 20.59
N GLU A 428 7.04 43.21 20.80
CA GLU A 428 6.55 43.87 22.02
C GLU A 428 5.04 43.72 22.19
N GLU A 429 4.26 43.92 21.12
CA GLU A 429 2.81 43.74 21.10
C GLU A 429 2.41 42.29 21.40
N LEU A 430 3.06 41.32 20.74
CA LEU A 430 2.86 39.89 20.98
C LEU A 430 3.26 39.50 22.40
N ASN A 431 4.37 40.01 22.93
CA ASN A 431 4.77 39.75 24.30
C ASN A 431 3.78 40.37 25.32
N ALA A 432 3.27 41.57 25.06
CA ALA A 432 2.22 42.17 25.89
C ALA A 432 0.94 41.31 25.88
N ARG A 433 0.57 40.78 24.70
CA ARG A 433 -0.56 39.87 24.54
C ARG A 433 -0.35 38.54 25.26
N ARG A 434 0.85 37.96 25.18
CA ARG A 434 1.27 36.76 25.93
C ARG A 434 1.07 36.96 27.43
N VAL A 435 1.53 38.10 27.97
CA VAL A 435 1.38 38.44 29.39
C VAL A 435 -0.10 38.61 29.76
N GLU A 436 -0.91 39.21 28.90
CA GLU A 436 -2.37 39.33 29.11
C GLU A 436 -3.07 37.97 29.19
N LEU A 437 -2.65 37.02 28.34
CA LEU A 437 -3.15 35.63 28.32
C LEU A 437 -2.62 34.79 29.49
N GLY A 438 -1.63 35.30 30.24
CA GLY A 438 -1.12 34.68 31.46
C GLY A 438 -0.10 33.58 31.23
N VAL A 439 0.58 33.57 30.08
CA VAL A 439 1.66 32.62 29.79
C VAL A 439 2.92 33.03 30.56
N GLU A 440 3.55 32.07 31.23
CA GLU A 440 4.71 32.27 32.09
C GLU A 440 5.97 32.59 31.27
N ASP A 441 6.90 33.33 31.88
CA ASP A 441 8.19 33.66 31.24
C ASP A 441 9.05 32.42 30.97
N ALA A 442 8.92 31.37 31.80
CA ALA A 442 9.63 30.11 31.62
C ALA A 442 9.27 29.40 30.31
N VAL A 443 8.10 29.68 29.72
CA VAL A 443 7.71 29.16 28.40
C VAL A 443 8.55 29.80 27.30
N MET A 444 8.98 31.06 27.46
CA MET A 444 9.87 31.75 26.50
C MET A 444 11.29 31.21 26.50
N ASP A 445 11.72 30.55 27.58
CA ASP A 445 13.05 29.94 27.68
C ASP A 445 13.14 28.60 26.91
N LEU A 446 12.02 28.14 26.33
CA LEU A 446 12.00 26.96 25.45
C LEU A 446 12.68 27.27 24.12
N ASP A 447 13.59 26.39 23.73
CA ASP A 447 14.29 26.47 22.45
C ASP A 447 13.29 26.30 21.28
N GLY A 448 13.32 27.22 20.31
CA GLY A 448 12.33 27.31 19.22
C GLY A 448 11.07 28.13 19.55
N MET A 449 10.96 28.74 20.74
CA MET A 449 9.82 29.58 21.10
C MET A 449 9.87 30.96 20.43
N THR A 450 8.79 31.34 19.75
CA THR A 450 8.60 32.70 19.23
C THR A 450 7.51 33.44 20.04
N PRO A 451 7.55 34.79 20.11
CA PRO A 451 6.48 35.55 20.75
C PRO A 451 5.09 35.26 20.18
N GLY A 452 5.00 35.01 18.86
CA GLY A 452 3.76 34.62 18.20
C GLY A 452 3.26 33.24 18.63
N PHE A 453 4.16 32.26 18.71
CA PHE A 453 3.80 30.91 19.19
C PHE A 453 3.34 30.93 20.66
N ALA A 454 4.01 31.72 21.51
CA ALA A 454 3.61 31.87 22.91
C ALA A 454 2.20 32.47 23.08
N VAL A 455 1.79 33.38 22.19
CA VAL A 455 0.41 33.91 22.17
C VAL A 455 -0.58 32.81 21.79
N LYS A 456 -0.31 32.05 20.72
CA LYS A 456 -1.17 30.93 20.28
C LYS A 456 -1.33 29.86 21.38
N LEU A 457 -0.25 29.56 22.12
CA LEU A 457 -0.31 28.69 23.30
C LEU A 457 -1.25 29.26 24.38
N GLY A 458 -1.12 30.56 24.68
CA GLY A 458 -1.97 31.24 25.65
C GLY A 458 -3.45 31.28 25.27
N GLU A 459 -3.77 31.42 23.98
CA GLU A 459 -5.14 31.36 23.46
C GLU A 459 -5.78 29.98 23.60
N ASN A 460 -4.96 28.93 23.61
CA ASN A 460 -5.36 27.54 23.83
C ASN A 460 -5.21 27.10 25.30
N ASP A 461 -5.16 28.05 26.23
CA ASP A 461 -5.03 27.83 27.68
C ASP A 461 -3.73 27.10 28.12
N VAL A 462 -2.70 27.03 27.27
CA VAL A 462 -1.37 26.50 27.61
C VAL A 462 -0.49 27.62 28.14
N LYS A 463 -0.20 27.62 29.46
CA LYS A 463 0.36 28.80 30.14
C LYS A 463 1.71 28.55 30.82
N SER A 464 2.02 27.31 31.17
CA SER A 464 3.26 26.95 31.86
C SER A 464 4.06 25.92 31.06
N VAL A 465 5.33 25.73 31.43
CA VAL A 465 6.18 24.68 30.83
C VAL A 465 5.61 23.28 31.10
N ASP A 466 4.91 23.10 32.22
CA ASP A 466 4.23 21.84 32.56
C ASP A 466 3.04 21.57 31.62
N ASP A 467 2.29 22.62 31.25
CA ASP A 467 1.20 22.50 30.28
C ASP A 467 1.74 22.12 28.89
N VAL A 468 2.85 22.74 28.46
CA VAL A 468 3.53 22.41 27.19
C VAL A 468 4.06 20.97 27.20
N ALA A 469 4.64 20.53 28.33
CA ALA A 469 5.12 19.16 28.50
C ALA A 469 3.98 18.12 28.41
N GLY A 470 2.76 18.52 28.75
CA GLY A 470 1.54 17.71 28.66
C GLY A 470 0.99 17.53 27.24
N LEU A 471 1.43 18.35 26.27
CA LEU A 471 0.96 18.27 24.89
C LEU A 471 1.45 17.00 24.17
N VAL A 472 0.75 16.67 23.11
CA VAL A 472 1.11 15.68 22.09
C VAL A 472 1.43 16.43 20.79
N PRO A 473 2.30 15.92 19.89
CA PRO A 473 2.64 16.63 18.65
C PRO A 473 1.41 17.09 17.84
N ASP A 474 0.37 16.25 17.79
CA ASP A 474 -0.89 16.53 17.12
C ASP A 474 -1.65 17.72 17.74
N ASP A 475 -1.48 18.03 19.03
CA ASP A 475 -2.08 19.21 19.65
C ASP A 475 -1.44 20.51 19.12
N ILE A 476 -0.18 20.43 18.67
CA ILE A 476 0.55 21.56 18.07
C ILE A 476 0.29 21.62 16.57
N THR A 477 0.48 20.52 15.84
CA THR A 477 0.47 20.50 14.38
C THR A 477 -0.90 20.22 13.76
N GLY A 478 -1.88 19.79 14.55
CA GLY A 478 -3.21 19.37 14.08
C GLY A 478 -3.32 17.88 13.78
N TRP A 479 -4.56 17.43 13.51
CA TRP A 479 -4.87 16.03 13.22
C TRP A 479 -6.01 15.89 12.21
N ARG A 480 -6.24 14.66 11.73
CA ARG A 480 -7.34 14.34 10.81
C ARG A 480 -8.47 13.62 11.52
N GLU A 481 -9.69 14.15 11.41
CA GLU A 481 -10.91 13.52 11.91
C GLU A 481 -11.83 13.04 10.79
N PRO A 482 -12.57 11.92 10.95
CA PRO A 482 -13.59 11.52 9.99
C PRO A 482 -14.74 12.53 10.01
N GLY A 483 -14.93 13.25 8.90
CA GLY A 483 -16.05 14.17 8.72
C GLY A 483 -17.41 13.46 8.60
N PRO A 484 -18.52 14.22 8.55
CA PRO A 484 -19.89 13.69 8.48
C PRO A 484 -20.14 12.73 7.31
N ASP A 485 -19.39 12.88 6.22
CA ASP A 485 -19.46 12.06 5.00
C ASP A 485 -18.46 10.89 4.98
N GLY A 486 -17.70 10.69 6.06
CA GLY A 486 -16.66 9.66 6.16
C GLY A 486 -15.34 10.00 5.45
N LYS A 487 -15.20 11.22 4.92
CA LYS A 487 -13.93 11.74 4.40
C LYS A 487 -13.12 12.37 5.55
N PRO A 488 -11.79 12.18 5.61
CA PRO A 488 -10.96 12.83 6.61
C PRO A 488 -10.96 14.35 6.38
N VAL A 489 -11.29 15.12 7.42
CA VAL A 489 -11.22 16.58 7.47
C VAL A 489 -10.07 16.94 8.39
N TRP A 490 -9.28 17.93 7.99
CA TRP A 490 -8.18 18.45 8.80
C TRP A 490 -8.72 19.32 9.93
N GLN A 491 -8.17 19.14 11.13
CA GLN A 491 -8.40 19.99 12.28
C GLN A 491 -7.05 20.62 12.64
N ASP A 492 -7.00 21.95 12.64
CA ASP A 492 -5.79 22.67 13.03
C ASP A 492 -5.50 22.47 14.53
N GLY A 493 -4.21 22.41 14.85
CA GLY A 493 -3.73 22.38 16.22
C GLY A 493 -3.61 23.80 16.78
N ILE A 494 -2.71 23.98 17.74
CA ILE A 494 -2.30 25.30 18.23
C ILE A 494 -1.65 26.13 17.10
N LEU A 495 -0.93 25.46 16.22
CA LEU A 495 -0.37 26.03 15.00
C LEU A 495 -1.23 25.62 13.80
N LYS A 496 -1.22 26.47 12.77
CA LYS A 496 -1.84 26.14 11.48
C LYS A 496 -1.04 25.04 10.80
N LYS A 497 -1.68 24.34 9.87
CA LYS A 497 -1.02 23.36 9.00
C LYS A 497 0.21 23.98 8.32
N GLY A 498 1.34 23.28 8.35
CA GLY A 498 2.61 23.70 7.72
C GLY A 498 3.57 24.45 8.67
N GLU A 499 3.05 25.20 9.64
CA GLU A 499 3.89 26.08 10.49
C GLU A 499 4.94 25.36 11.35
N MET A 500 4.77 24.05 11.62
CA MET A 500 5.74 23.23 12.32
C MET A 500 5.61 21.76 11.90
N ARG A 501 6.74 21.11 11.61
CA ARG A 501 6.75 19.67 11.34
C ARG A 501 6.43 18.89 12.61
N LYS A 502 5.83 17.71 12.44
CA LYS A 502 5.45 16.83 13.55
C LYS A 502 6.65 16.41 14.41
N ASP A 503 7.79 16.21 13.77
CA ASP A 503 9.05 15.83 14.42
C ASP A 503 9.64 16.99 15.24
N ASP A 504 9.56 18.21 14.71
CA ASP A 504 9.96 19.42 15.43
C ASP A 504 9.05 19.68 16.63
N ALA A 505 7.74 19.50 16.46
CA ALA A 505 6.77 19.59 17.55
C ALA A 505 7.04 18.53 18.63
N GLN A 506 7.42 17.31 18.23
CA GLN A 506 7.82 16.25 19.14
C GLN A 506 9.08 16.62 19.92
N LEU A 507 10.12 17.10 19.26
CA LEU A 507 11.35 17.54 19.90
C LEU A 507 11.10 18.71 20.86
N PHE A 508 10.29 19.68 20.44
CA PHE A 508 9.88 20.83 21.25
C PHE A 508 9.16 20.40 22.54
N ILE A 509 8.20 19.47 22.46
CA ILE A 509 7.50 18.92 23.63
C ILE A 509 8.47 18.14 24.53
N MET A 510 9.40 17.36 23.97
CA MET A 510 10.37 16.60 24.75
C MET A 510 11.33 17.51 25.51
N LYS A 511 11.77 18.62 24.90
CA LYS A 511 12.55 19.67 25.58
C LYS A 511 11.76 20.30 26.74
N ALA A 512 10.47 20.57 26.54
CA ALA A 512 9.60 21.05 27.62
C ALA A 512 9.46 20.02 28.76
N ARG A 513 9.36 18.73 28.46
CA ARG A 513 9.32 17.64 29.45
C ARG A 513 10.60 17.52 30.27
N VAL A 514 11.76 17.75 29.65
CA VAL A 514 13.05 17.79 30.38
C VAL A 514 13.10 18.99 31.31
N LEU A 515 12.69 20.17 30.85
CA LEU A 515 12.66 21.39 31.67
C LEU A 515 11.64 21.33 32.80
N ALA A 516 10.49 20.67 32.58
CA ALA A 516 9.50 20.37 33.61
C ALA A 516 9.95 19.26 34.58
N GLY A 517 11.04 18.55 34.28
CA GLY A 517 11.58 17.46 35.09
C GLY A 517 10.77 16.16 35.01
N TRP A 518 9.98 15.97 33.95
CA TRP A 518 9.21 14.73 33.71
C TRP A 518 10.09 13.61 33.16
N ILE A 519 11.17 13.97 32.47
CA ILE A 519 12.07 13.04 31.78
C ILE A 519 13.52 13.49 32.04
N GLU A 520 14.44 12.53 32.16
CA GLU A 520 15.87 12.79 32.31
C GLU A 520 16.49 13.26 30.97
N PRO A 521 17.47 14.18 30.98
CA PRO A 521 18.11 14.71 29.76
C PRO A 521 18.67 13.63 28.81
N GLU A 522 19.13 12.50 29.37
CA GLU A 522 19.66 11.37 28.60
C GLU A 522 18.64 10.76 27.63
N ALA A 523 17.34 10.88 27.91
CA ALA A 523 16.29 10.36 27.02
C ALA A 523 16.03 11.28 25.82
N LEU A 524 16.25 12.60 25.98
CA LEU A 524 16.21 13.54 24.86
C LEU A 524 17.40 13.31 23.92
N GLU A 525 18.60 13.10 24.46
CA GLU A 525 19.79 12.77 23.67
C GLU A 525 19.63 11.47 22.88
N GLN A 526 18.93 10.46 23.45
CA GLN A 526 18.61 9.22 22.73
C GLN A 526 17.63 9.45 21.58
N LEU A 527 16.59 10.26 21.80
CA LEU A 527 15.63 10.61 20.75
C LEU A 527 16.29 11.40 19.62
N GLU A 528 17.10 12.41 19.95
CA GLU A 528 17.86 13.18 18.96
C GLU A 528 18.82 12.27 18.17
N ALA A 529 19.44 11.29 18.83
CA ALA A 529 20.31 10.32 18.17
C ALA A 529 19.54 9.31 17.29
N GLU A 530 18.34 8.90 17.70
CA GLU A 530 17.46 8.04 16.89
C GLU A 530 16.97 8.78 15.65
N MET A 531 16.48 10.01 15.80
CA MET A 531 16.06 10.85 14.67
C MET A 531 17.22 11.17 13.73
N ALA A 532 18.42 11.46 14.26
CA ALA A 532 19.61 11.67 13.44
C ALA A 532 20.07 10.39 12.73
N ALA A 533 19.85 9.21 13.33
CA ALA A 533 20.14 7.93 12.70
C ALA A 533 19.13 7.61 11.58
N GLU A 534 17.85 7.89 11.78
CA GLU A 534 16.81 7.75 10.74
C GLU A 534 17.09 8.69 9.56
N ALA A 535 17.37 9.97 9.82
CA ALA A 535 17.76 10.93 8.78
C ALA A 535 19.05 10.50 8.04
N ALA A 536 20.02 9.93 8.75
CA ALA A 536 21.24 9.40 8.13
C ALA A 536 20.98 8.10 7.34
N GLU A 537 20.01 7.29 7.71
CA GLU A 537 19.60 6.09 6.98
C GLU A 537 18.88 6.48 5.68
N GLU A 538 18.02 7.50 5.74
CA GLU A 538 17.41 8.15 4.56
C GLU A 538 18.48 8.75 3.63
N GLU A 539 19.49 9.46 4.15
CA GLU A 539 20.64 9.94 3.37
C GLU A 539 21.55 8.81 2.86
N MET A 540 21.58 7.66 3.54
CA MET A 540 22.41 6.53 3.16
C MET A 540 21.83 5.73 2.00
N ASP A 541 20.50 5.67 1.90
CA ASP A 541 19.78 5.14 0.75
C ASP A 541 19.88 6.06 -0.49
N LEU A 542 20.33 7.30 -0.31
CA LEU A 542 20.71 8.20 -1.41
C LEU A 542 22.07 7.82 -2.02
N THR A 543 22.10 7.76 -3.34
CA THR A 543 23.26 7.60 -4.20
C THR A 543 24.28 8.74 -4.05
N GLU A 544 25.51 8.50 -4.51
CA GLU A 544 26.62 9.47 -4.42
C GLU A 544 26.32 10.80 -5.17
N GLU A 545 25.43 10.75 -6.16
CA GLU A 545 24.94 11.92 -6.91
C GLU A 545 23.82 12.67 -6.15
N GLU A 546 22.93 11.94 -5.46
CA GLU A 546 21.87 12.53 -4.61
C GLU A 546 22.46 13.25 -3.39
N ARG A 547 23.50 12.70 -2.75
CA ARG A 547 24.22 13.40 -1.66
C ARG A 547 24.92 14.68 -2.12
N ALA A 548 25.39 14.71 -3.36
CA ALA A 548 26.03 15.90 -3.92
C ALA A 548 25.02 17.03 -4.20
N LEU A 549 23.77 16.68 -4.53
CA LEU A 549 22.68 17.63 -4.75
C LEU A 549 22.13 18.19 -3.43
N LEU A 550 21.97 17.34 -2.43
CA LEU A 550 21.51 17.72 -1.09
C LEU A 550 22.50 18.69 -0.42
N ALA A 551 23.80 18.42 -0.53
CA ALA A 551 24.87 19.32 -0.09
C ALA A 551 24.92 20.67 -0.83
N LEU A 552 24.31 20.76 -2.02
CA LEU A 552 24.16 22.01 -2.79
C LEU A 552 22.91 22.78 -2.37
N GLY A 553 21.86 22.11 -1.88
CA GLY A 553 20.64 22.70 -1.35
C GLY A 553 20.79 23.26 0.07
N GLU A 554 21.60 22.63 0.94
CA GLU A 554 21.85 23.12 2.31
C GLU A 554 22.59 24.47 2.37
N LEU A 555 23.34 24.81 1.31
CA LEU A 555 23.98 26.14 1.19
C LEU A 555 22.98 27.26 0.87
N GLY A 556 21.71 26.93 0.55
CA GLY A 556 20.65 27.88 0.22
C GLY A 556 19.55 28.05 1.29
N LYS A 557 19.50 27.20 2.32
CA LYS A 557 18.46 27.28 3.37
C LYS A 557 18.88 28.20 4.52
N GLY A 558 18.84 29.51 4.25
CA GLY A 558 18.93 30.55 5.25
C GLY A 558 17.60 31.28 5.39
N GLY A 559 16.62 30.65 6.04
CA GLY A 559 15.37 31.27 6.49
C GLY A 559 14.27 31.31 5.43
N GLU A 560 13.30 30.40 5.54
CA GLU A 560 11.99 30.52 4.90
C GLU A 560 10.94 30.13 5.95
N ALA A 561 10.08 31.08 6.32
CA ALA A 561 8.88 30.86 7.12
C ALA A 561 7.69 31.05 6.17
N GLU A 562 6.86 30.01 6.05
CA GLU A 562 5.77 29.91 5.08
C GLU A 562 4.72 31.03 5.21
N ALA A 563 4.31 31.56 4.06
CA ALA A 563 3.22 32.53 3.94
C ALA A 563 1.85 31.83 3.94
N ASP A 564 0.98 32.31 4.81
CA ASP A 564 -0.40 31.91 5.06
C ASP A 564 -1.29 32.15 3.81
N THR A 565 -1.79 31.08 3.16
CA THR A 565 -2.86 31.19 2.15
C THR A 565 -4.16 30.57 2.67
N ASP A 566 -5.14 31.41 3.02
CA ASP A 566 -6.49 30.96 3.37
C ASP A 566 -7.15 30.26 2.16
N GLU A 567 -7.53 28.98 2.34
CA GLU A 567 -8.36 28.25 1.39
C GLU A 567 -9.75 28.90 1.26
N ILE A 568 -10.17 29.13 0.02
CA ILE A 568 -11.51 29.61 -0.32
C ILE A 568 -12.49 28.43 -0.22
N ASP A 569 -13.46 28.53 0.69
CA ASP A 569 -14.63 27.65 0.76
C ASP A 569 -15.41 27.66 -0.57
N LEU A 570 -15.50 26.50 -1.23
CA LEU A 570 -16.13 26.31 -2.55
C LEU A 570 -17.66 26.15 -2.51
N GLU A 571 -18.35 26.62 -1.47
CA GLU A 571 -19.81 26.41 -1.32
C GLU A 571 -20.73 27.48 -1.96
N ASP A 572 -20.20 28.55 -2.57
CA ASP A 572 -21.03 29.64 -3.14
C ASP A 572 -21.19 29.64 -4.68
N PHE A 573 -20.93 28.52 -5.35
CA PHE A 573 -21.21 28.38 -6.80
C PHE A 573 -22.63 27.85 -7.08
N ASP A 574 -23.58 28.76 -7.30
CA ASP A 574 -24.92 28.43 -7.81
C ASP A 574 -24.89 28.11 -9.31
N LEU A 575 -24.79 26.82 -9.62
CA LEU A 575 -24.74 26.23 -10.97
C LEU A 575 -26.01 26.46 -11.81
N ASP A 576 -27.10 27.01 -11.25
CA ASP A 576 -28.34 27.25 -12.00
C ASP A 576 -28.39 28.65 -12.67
N ALA A 577 -27.45 29.56 -12.37
CA ALA A 577 -27.45 30.92 -12.91
C ALA A 577 -26.87 31.06 -14.34
N LEU A 578 -26.14 30.06 -14.85
CA LEU A 578 -25.49 30.10 -16.17
C LEU A 578 -26.33 29.54 -17.33
N ALA A 579 -27.55 29.07 -17.06
CA ALA A 579 -28.45 28.53 -18.09
C ALA A 579 -29.49 29.54 -18.63
N ALA A 580 -29.49 30.79 -18.15
CA ALA A 580 -30.60 31.73 -18.40
C ALA A 580 -30.33 32.88 -19.37
N GLU A 581 -29.10 33.08 -19.87
CA GLU A 581 -28.82 34.16 -20.83
C GLU A 581 -28.18 33.64 -22.12
N GLY A 582 -29.01 33.49 -23.15
CA GLY A 582 -28.59 33.07 -24.49
C GLY A 582 -29.73 33.05 -25.50
N ASP A 583 -30.64 34.03 -25.45
CA ASP A 583 -31.63 34.27 -26.51
C ASP A 583 -31.11 35.40 -27.41
N PHE A 584 -30.57 35.07 -28.60
CA PHE A 584 -30.51 36.00 -29.72
C PHE A 584 -30.59 35.29 -31.08
N ALA A 585 -31.83 35.28 -31.59
CA ALA A 585 -32.25 35.59 -32.95
C ALA A 585 -31.46 35.05 -34.16
N GLY A 586 -32.16 34.18 -34.91
CA GLY A 586 -31.78 33.76 -36.25
C GLY A 586 -31.89 34.85 -37.33
N GLY A 587 -31.23 34.55 -38.44
CA GLY A 587 -31.34 35.24 -39.72
C GLY A 587 -30.74 34.33 -40.78
N GLY A 588 -31.58 33.50 -41.39
CA GLY A 588 -31.25 32.89 -42.68
C GLY A 588 -31.51 33.90 -43.79
N ASP A 589 -30.67 33.87 -44.82
CA ASP A 589 -31.16 34.15 -46.17
C ASP A 589 -30.35 33.39 -47.23
N ASP A 590 -31.10 32.95 -48.23
CA ASP A 590 -30.75 32.08 -49.35
C ASP A 590 -29.72 32.69 -50.32
N ALA A 591 -28.91 31.84 -50.94
CA ALA A 591 -28.62 31.92 -52.38
C ALA A 591 -27.94 30.63 -52.87
N ALA A 592 -28.71 29.82 -53.60
CA ALA A 592 -28.18 28.90 -54.59
C ALA A 592 -27.84 29.68 -55.88
N ASP A 593 -26.78 29.28 -56.57
CA ASP A 593 -26.83 29.15 -58.03
C ASP A 593 -25.65 28.30 -58.55
N GLU A 594 -26.00 27.49 -59.55
CA GLU A 594 -25.15 26.61 -60.34
C GLU A 594 -24.18 27.41 -61.24
N GLU A 595 -22.90 27.04 -61.26
CA GLU A 595 -22.10 26.67 -62.46
C GLU A 595 -20.70 26.18 -62.07
#